data_AF-A0AAV8DKA5-F1
#
_entry.id   AF-A0AAV8DKA5-F1
#
_cell.length_a   1.000
_cell.length_b   1.000
_cell.length_c   1.000
_cell.angle_alpha   90.00
_cell.angle_beta   90.00
_cell.angle_gamma   90.00
#
_symmetry.space_group_name_H-M   'P 1'
#
loop_
_entity.id
_entity.type
_entity.pdbx_description
1 polymer ?
#
loop_
_entity_poly.entity_id
_entity_poly.type
_entity_poly.pdbx_seq_one_letter_code
_entity_poly.pdbx_strand_id
1 'polypeptide(L)'
;MELTLAKSQGYLRGNASASSGKKLLAVIGAYTGFGSHLKRNVFCGSWMPTGDALKTLEERGVIIRFLIGRSANRGDSLDSNIDEENHRTKDFLILESHEEATEEVPRKAKFFFSAAVEMWEAEFYVKVDDNINLQIDALIEILESRRGSQGLYMGCMKSGSVITEEGKQWYEPEWWKFGDSKTYFRHASGSLFILSNNLARYINTNR
;
A
#
# COMPACT_ATOMS: atom_id res chain seq x y z
N MET A 1 -10.49 -21.05 -1.05
CA MET A 1 -10.37 -19.67 -1.56
C MET A 1 -11.60 -19.40 -2.42
N GLU A 2 -12.55 -18.62 -1.91
CA GLU A 2 -13.90 -18.46 -2.49
C GLU A 2 -13.90 -17.32 -3.53
N LEU A 3 -13.39 -17.61 -4.73
CA LEU A 3 -13.56 -16.74 -5.91
C LEU A 3 -15.04 -16.35 -6.14
N THR A 4 -15.97 -17.17 -5.65
CA THR A 4 -17.41 -16.94 -5.66
C THR A 4 -17.82 -15.70 -4.87
N LEU A 5 -17.28 -15.51 -3.67
CA LEU A 5 -17.56 -14.34 -2.81
C LEU A 5 -17.01 -13.06 -3.42
N ALA A 6 -15.79 -13.12 -3.97
CA ALA A 6 -15.22 -11.99 -4.68
C ALA A 6 -16.06 -11.60 -5.92
N LYS A 7 -16.53 -12.59 -6.69
CA LYS A 7 -17.40 -12.35 -7.86
C LYS A 7 -18.74 -11.74 -7.47
N SER A 8 -19.38 -12.19 -6.39
CA SER A 8 -20.66 -11.64 -5.93
C SER A 8 -20.53 -10.19 -5.43
N GLN A 9 -19.36 -9.82 -4.91
CA GLN A 9 -19.02 -8.45 -4.49
C GLN A 9 -18.40 -7.57 -5.59
N GLY A 10 -18.46 -8.00 -6.86
CA GLY A 10 -18.13 -7.14 -7.99
C GLY A 10 -16.71 -7.23 -8.53
N TYR A 11 -15.89 -8.21 -8.10
CA TYR A 11 -14.52 -8.41 -8.59
C TYR A 11 -14.40 -8.53 -10.12
N LEU A 12 -15.47 -9.00 -10.81
CA LEU A 12 -15.52 -9.13 -12.28
C LEU A 12 -16.73 -8.45 -12.94
N ARG A 13 -17.62 -7.80 -12.17
CA ARG A 13 -18.71 -7.03 -12.78
C ARG A 13 -18.16 -5.69 -13.23
N GLY A 14 -17.96 -5.54 -14.53
CA GLY A 14 -17.74 -4.24 -15.15
C GLY A 14 -18.88 -3.30 -14.76
N ASN A 15 -18.56 -2.31 -13.94
CA ASN A 15 -19.38 -1.18 -13.48
C ASN A 15 -20.67 -1.50 -12.68
N ALA A 16 -20.72 -0.98 -11.45
CA ALA A 16 -21.71 0.01 -11.00
C ALA A 16 -22.09 -0.16 -9.52
N SER A 17 -21.31 0.47 -8.64
CA SER A 17 -21.90 1.38 -7.65
C SER A 17 -21.17 2.70 -7.85
N ALA A 18 -21.75 3.59 -8.64
CA ALA A 18 -21.27 4.96 -8.71
C ALA A 18 -21.45 5.55 -7.31
N SER A 19 -20.39 5.59 -6.50
CA SER A 19 -20.38 6.56 -5.43
C SER A 19 -20.39 7.93 -6.12
N SER A 20 -21.20 8.85 -5.62
CA SER A 20 -21.32 10.21 -6.14
C SER A 20 -20.05 11.05 -5.93
N GLY A 21 -18.95 10.44 -5.45
CA GLY A 21 -17.65 11.06 -5.29
C GLY A 21 -16.85 11.06 -6.60
N LYS A 22 -16.02 12.09 -6.79
CA LYS A 22 -15.04 12.14 -7.87
C LYS A 22 -14.07 10.96 -7.71
N LYS A 23 -14.14 9.97 -8.60
CA LYS A 23 -13.20 8.84 -8.63
C LYS A 23 -11.77 9.35 -8.71
N LEU A 24 -10.97 9.06 -7.70
CA LEU A 24 -9.58 9.48 -7.60
C LEU A 24 -8.73 8.71 -8.62
N LEU A 25 -7.63 9.30 -9.07
CA LEU A 25 -6.64 8.60 -9.87
C LEU A 25 -5.95 7.53 -9.01
N ALA A 26 -5.42 7.93 -7.85
CA ALA A 26 -4.60 7.06 -7.04
C ALA A 26 -4.63 7.36 -5.54
N VAL A 27 -4.45 6.32 -4.73
CA VAL A 27 -4.06 6.42 -3.33
C VAL A 27 -2.67 5.82 -3.18
N ILE A 28 -1.73 6.60 -2.66
CA ILE A 28 -0.34 6.24 -2.47
C ILE A 28 -0.07 6.12 -0.97
N GLY A 29 0.36 4.95 -0.54
CA GLY A 29 0.74 4.67 0.82
C GLY A 29 2.24 4.47 0.96
N ALA A 30 2.91 5.40 1.63
CA ALA A 30 4.34 5.33 1.94
C ALA A 30 4.56 4.68 3.30
N TYR A 31 5.28 3.56 3.35
CA TYR A 31 5.55 2.87 4.60
C TYR A 31 6.35 3.75 5.56
N THR A 32 6.04 3.66 6.84
CA THR A 32 6.82 4.25 7.93
C THR A 32 6.68 3.38 9.18
N GLY A 33 7.55 3.57 10.17
CA GLY A 33 7.38 3.01 11.52
C GLY A 33 7.61 4.07 12.60
N PHE A 34 7.50 3.67 13.87
CA PHE A 34 7.64 4.57 15.03
C PHE A 34 9.00 5.29 15.07
N GLY A 35 10.09 4.58 14.78
CA GLY A 35 11.45 5.15 14.74
C GLY A 35 11.78 5.98 13.49
N SER A 36 10.82 6.22 12.58
CA SER A 36 11.09 6.79 11.25
C SER A 36 10.82 8.30 11.14
N HIS A 37 10.67 9.02 12.26
CA HIS A 37 10.35 10.46 12.25
C HIS A 37 11.32 11.29 11.38
N LEU A 38 12.63 11.07 11.51
CA LEU A 38 13.62 11.77 10.68
C LEU A 38 13.49 11.42 9.19
N LYS A 39 13.19 10.17 8.85
CA LYS A 39 12.95 9.76 7.45
C LYS A 39 11.71 10.44 6.87
N ARG A 40 10.62 10.52 7.64
CA ARG A 40 9.40 11.24 7.24
C ARG A 40 9.70 12.71 6.95
N ASN A 41 10.47 13.37 7.82
CA ASN A 41 10.89 14.76 7.59
C ASN A 41 11.70 14.91 6.30
N VAL A 42 12.60 13.97 6.00
CA VAL A 42 13.35 13.95 4.72
C VAL A 42 12.42 13.76 3.53
N PHE A 43 11.43 12.87 3.63
CA PHE A 43 10.45 12.63 2.56
C PHE A 43 9.60 13.87 2.30
N CYS A 44 9.06 14.48 3.36
CA CYS A 44 8.30 15.71 3.33
C CYS A 44 9.10 16.93 2.83
N GLY A 45 10.42 16.92 3.07
CA GLY A 45 11.35 17.93 2.56
C GLY A 45 11.87 17.64 1.15
N SER A 46 11.47 16.53 0.51
CA SER A 46 11.95 16.15 -0.82
C SER A 46 10.81 15.85 -1.79
N TRP A 47 10.29 14.63 -1.78
CA TRP A 47 9.38 14.15 -2.81
C TRP A 47 7.92 14.13 -2.37
N MET A 48 7.63 14.00 -1.07
CA MET A 48 6.26 13.92 -0.57
C MET A 48 5.76 15.34 -0.25
N PRO A 49 4.71 15.83 -0.93
CA PRO A 49 4.22 17.18 -0.71
C PRO A 49 3.55 17.31 0.67
N THR A 50 3.61 18.51 1.22
CA THR A 50 2.99 18.87 2.51
C THR A 50 2.21 20.18 2.39
N GLY A 51 1.35 20.46 3.37
CA GLY A 51 0.59 21.72 3.43
C GLY A 51 -0.25 21.93 2.17
N ASP A 52 -0.13 23.12 1.56
CA ASP A 52 -0.92 23.47 0.38
C ASP A 52 -0.55 22.67 -0.87
N ALA A 53 0.72 22.27 -1.02
CA ALA A 53 1.14 21.40 -2.12
C ALA A 53 0.46 20.02 -2.05
N LEU A 54 0.26 19.50 -0.83
CA LEU A 54 -0.49 18.25 -0.64
C LEU A 54 -1.96 18.44 -1.05
N LYS A 55 -2.61 19.53 -0.62
CA LYS A 55 -4.00 19.83 -1.01
C LYS A 55 -4.16 19.94 -2.53
N THR A 56 -3.25 20.64 -3.21
CA THR A 56 -3.27 20.75 -4.68
C THR A 56 -3.14 19.38 -5.35
N LEU A 57 -2.34 18.47 -4.79
CA LEU A 57 -2.23 17.10 -5.29
C LEU A 57 -3.54 16.30 -5.09
N GLU A 58 -4.21 16.50 -3.96
CA GLU A 58 -5.50 15.85 -3.66
C GLU A 58 -6.62 16.35 -4.60
N GLU A 59 -6.62 17.64 -4.93
CA GLU A 59 -7.54 18.23 -5.92
C GLU A 59 -7.35 17.64 -7.34
N ARG A 60 -6.09 17.32 -7.69
CA ARG A 60 -5.72 16.55 -8.89
C ARG A 60 -6.14 15.07 -8.83
N GLY A 61 -6.67 14.62 -7.69
CA GLY A 61 -7.22 13.28 -7.49
C GLY A 61 -6.19 12.25 -7.03
N VAL A 62 -5.10 12.68 -6.38
CA VAL A 62 -4.08 11.78 -5.83
C VAL A 62 -3.96 12.01 -4.33
N ILE A 63 -4.18 10.96 -3.55
CA ILE A 63 -3.99 10.97 -2.10
C ILE A 63 -2.64 10.34 -1.79
N ILE A 64 -1.83 10.99 -0.94
CA ILE A 64 -0.59 10.40 -0.42
C ILE A 64 -0.62 10.43 1.09
N ARG A 65 -0.35 9.28 1.73
CA ARG A 65 -0.30 9.16 3.19
C ARG A 65 0.86 8.27 3.65
N PHE A 66 1.44 8.59 4.80
CA PHE A 66 2.30 7.68 5.54
C PHE A 66 1.47 6.55 6.15
N LEU A 67 1.91 5.31 5.94
CA LEU A 67 1.25 4.10 6.42
C LEU A 67 1.90 3.61 7.71
N ILE A 68 1.12 3.59 8.77
CA ILE A 68 1.55 3.08 10.06
C ILE A 68 0.40 2.36 10.75
N GLY A 69 0.67 1.23 11.35
CA GLY A 69 -0.21 0.58 12.31
C GLY A 69 -0.05 1.19 13.70
N ARG A 70 -0.38 0.40 14.69
CA ARG A 70 -0.42 0.78 16.10
C ARG A 70 0.55 -0.08 16.90
N SER A 71 0.92 0.38 18.08
CA SER A 71 1.81 -0.38 18.96
C SER A 71 1.06 -1.58 19.55
N ALA A 72 1.82 -2.57 20.04
CA ALA A 72 1.25 -3.70 20.77
C ALA A 72 0.50 -3.24 22.04
N ASN A 73 1.00 -2.18 22.68
CA ASN A 73 0.41 -1.57 23.86
C ASN A 73 -0.36 -0.31 23.48
N ARG A 74 -1.61 -0.51 23.03
CA ARG A 74 -2.47 0.59 22.53
C ARG A 74 -2.50 1.79 23.46
N GLY A 75 -2.26 2.97 22.89
CA GLY A 75 -2.28 4.24 23.62
C GLY A 75 -0.99 4.54 24.41
N ASP A 76 0.08 3.77 24.19
CA ASP A 76 1.40 4.09 24.71
C ASP A 76 1.99 5.37 24.09
N SER A 77 3.23 5.70 24.45
CA SER A 77 3.91 6.89 23.92
C SER A 77 4.20 6.79 22.43
N LEU A 78 4.36 5.58 21.87
CA LEU A 78 4.57 5.40 20.44
C LEU A 78 3.33 5.79 19.64
N ASP A 79 2.17 5.29 20.06
CA ASP A 79 0.86 5.66 19.48
C ASP A 79 0.60 7.17 19.66
N SER A 80 0.80 7.68 20.88
CA SER A 80 0.56 9.09 21.20
C SER A 80 1.40 10.04 20.35
N ASN A 81 2.69 9.75 20.14
CA ASN A 81 3.56 10.55 19.28
C ASN A 81 3.08 10.59 17.82
N ILE A 82 2.57 9.47 17.30
CA ILE A 82 2.02 9.39 15.94
C ILE A 82 0.70 10.17 15.85
N ASP A 83 -0.17 10.06 16.84
CA ASP A 83 -1.43 10.80 16.87
C ASP A 83 -1.19 12.32 16.93
N GLU A 84 -0.22 12.78 17.72
CA GLU A 84 0.18 14.19 17.78
C GLU A 84 0.78 14.69 16.46
N GLU A 85 1.66 13.90 15.83
CA GLU A 85 2.23 14.24 14.52
C GLU A 85 1.13 14.35 13.46
N ASN A 86 0.29 13.30 13.35
CA ASN A 86 -0.84 13.28 12.44
C ASN A 86 -1.85 14.40 12.73
N HIS A 87 -2.05 14.78 13.99
CA HIS A 87 -2.92 15.90 14.33
C HIS A 87 -2.46 17.19 13.65
N ARG A 88 -1.14 17.41 13.56
CA ARG A 88 -0.52 18.60 12.97
C ARG A 88 -0.41 18.54 11.45
N THR A 89 -0.02 17.38 10.90
CA THR A 89 0.35 17.25 9.48
C THR A 89 -0.79 16.71 8.61
N LYS A 90 -1.70 15.92 9.18
CA LYS A 90 -2.82 15.25 8.48
C LYS A 90 -2.39 14.36 7.31
N ASP A 91 -1.17 13.86 7.35
CA ASP A 91 -0.53 13.10 6.27
C ASP A 91 -0.36 11.60 6.59
N PHE A 92 -1.00 11.08 7.64
CA PHE A 92 -1.00 9.66 7.96
C PHE A 92 -2.29 8.96 7.55
N LEU A 93 -2.16 7.66 7.25
CA LEU A 93 -3.21 6.66 7.31
C LEU A 93 -2.82 5.67 8.41
N ILE A 94 -3.51 5.78 9.55
CA ILE A 94 -3.29 4.91 10.69
C ILE A 94 -4.14 3.65 10.54
N LEU A 95 -3.49 2.50 10.45
CA LEU A 95 -4.11 1.20 10.26
C LEU A 95 -4.51 0.62 11.62
N GLU A 96 -5.68 1.01 12.12
CA GLU A 96 -6.13 0.65 13.47
C GLU A 96 -6.14 -0.86 13.76
N SER A 97 -6.33 -1.71 12.76
CA SER A 97 -6.33 -3.18 12.92
C SER A 97 -4.97 -3.84 12.69
N HIS A 98 -3.91 -3.07 12.48
CA HIS A 98 -2.56 -3.59 12.25
C HIS A 98 -1.64 -3.21 13.41
N GLU A 99 -0.95 -4.19 13.97
CA GLU A 99 0.12 -3.98 14.94
C GLU A 99 1.46 -3.88 14.21
N GLU A 100 2.26 -2.85 14.52
CA GLU A 100 3.59 -2.70 13.95
C GLU A 100 4.57 -3.65 14.64
N ALA A 101 4.96 -4.70 13.92
CA ALA A 101 6.02 -5.62 14.30
C ALA A 101 6.80 -6.07 13.05
N THR A 102 8.02 -6.58 13.22
CA THR A 102 8.90 -6.96 12.10
C THR A 102 8.28 -8.10 11.27
N GLU A 103 7.68 -9.06 11.97
CA GLU A 103 6.98 -10.21 11.45
C GLU A 103 5.63 -9.86 10.79
N GLU A 104 5.05 -8.71 11.14
CA GLU A 104 3.75 -8.25 10.64
C GLU A 104 3.86 -7.39 9.37
N VAL A 105 5.08 -7.02 8.94
CA VAL A 105 5.34 -6.24 7.72
C VAL A 105 4.64 -6.79 6.46
N PRO A 106 4.64 -8.12 6.21
CA PRO A 106 3.92 -8.67 5.05
C PRO A 106 2.40 -8.43 5.11
N ARG A 107 1.81 -8.43 6.32
CA ARG A 107 0.37 -8.21 6.52
C ARG A 107 0.00 -6.74 6.39
N LYS A 108 0.92 -5.81 6.66
CA LYS A 108 0.71 -4.36 6.50
C LYS A 108 0.14 -3.98 5.13
N ALA A 109 0.60 -4.62 4.06
CA ALA A 109 0.12 -4.37 2.71
C ALA A 109 -1.37 -4.73 2.56
N LYS A 110 -1.79 -5.86 3.14
CA LYS A 110 -3.18 -6.31 3.14
C LYS A 110 -4.07 -5.29 3.87
N PHE A 111 -3.67 -4.87 5.06
CA PHE A 111 -4.42 -3.86 5.83
C PHE A 111 -4.47 -2.51 5.12
N PHE A 112 -3.37 -2.09 4.49
CA PHE A 112 -3.34 -0.87 3.69
C PHE A 112 -4.37 -0.91 2.54
N PHE A 113 -4.32 -1.92 1.67
CA PHE A 113 -5.24 -1.98 0.54
C PHE A 113 -6.70 -2.10 0.98
N SER A 114 -6.97 -2.85 2.04
CA SER A 114 -8.30 -2.92 2.66
C SER A 114 -8.79 -1.53 3.11
N ALA A 115 -8.02 -0.86 3.97
CA ALA A 115 -8.40 0.44 4.52
C ALA A 115 -8.52 1.51 3.43
N ALA A 116 -7.58 1.52 2.46
CA ALA A 116 -7.57 2.50 1.40
C ALA A 116 -8.78 2.38 0.48
N VAL A 117 -9.22 1.15 0.16
CA VAL A 117 -10.42 0.90 -0.66
C VAL A 117 -11.71 1.31 0.06
N GLU A 118 -11.76 1.16 1.39
CA GLU A 118 -12.91 1.55 2.21
C GLU A 118 -13.01 3.08 2.36
N MET A 119 -11.88 3.76 2.45
CA MET A 119 -11.82 5.22 2.64
C MET A 119 -11.93 6.01 1.33
N TRP A 120 -11.32 5.51 0.25
CA TRP A 120 -11.19 6.24 -1.00
C TRP A 120 -11.52 5.38 -2.20
N GLU A 121 -12.42 5.87 -3.05
CA GLU A 121 -12.66 5.27 -4.36
C GLU A 121 -11.66 5.79 -5.39
N ALA A 122 -10.61 5.01 -5.66
CA ALA A 122 -9.54 5.34 -6.62
C ALA A 122 -9.39 4.28 -7.72
N GLU A 123 -8.82 4.68 -8.87
CA GLU A 123 -8.47 3.74 -9.96
C GLU A 123 -7.31 2.82 -9.57
N PHE A 124 -6.32 3.38 -8.85
CA PHE A 124 -5.10 2.68 -8.46
C PHE A 124 -4.78 2.86 -6.98
N TYR A 125 -4.15 1.85 -6.41
CA TYR A 125 -3.60 1.87 -5.06
C TYR A 125 -2.12 1.51 -5.14
N VAL A 126 -1.27 2.38 -4.62
CA VAL A 126 0.18 2.30 -4.76
C VAL A 126 0.79 2.11 -3.38
N LYS A 127 1.57 1.04 -3.20
CA LYS A 127 2.41 0.86 -2.02
C LYS A 127 3.82 1.33 -2.34
N VAL A 128 4.44 2.04 -1.39
CA VAL A 128 5.79 2.60 -1.50
C VAL A 128 6.56 2.29 -0.21
N ASP A 129 7.79 1.81 -0.32
CA ASP A 129 8.69 1.61 0.82
C ASP A 129 9.37 2.89 1.29
N ASP A 130 9.93 2.85 2.49
CA ASP A 130 10.57 3.97 3.18
C ASP A 130 12.04 4.22 2.75
N ASN A 131 12.46 3.63 1.63
CA ASN A 131 13.85 3.65 1.14
C ASN A 131 14.01 4.16 -0.30
N ILE A 132 12.96 4.75 -0.88
CA ILE A 132 13.00 5.35 -2.22
C ILE A 132 12.35 6.74 -2.22
N ASN A 133 12.71 7.53 -3.24
CA ASN A 133 12.05 8.80 -3.56
C ASN A 133 11.26 8.65 -4.86
N LEU A 134 10.12 9.32 -4.96
CA LEU A 134 9.27 9.27 -6.15
C LEU A 134 9.35 10.55 -6.98
N GLN A 135 9.28 10.41 -8.29
CA GLN A 135 8.88 11.49 -9.18
C GLN A 135 7.36 11.43 -9.33
N ILE A 136 6.64 12.21 -8.51
CA ILE A 136 5.17 12.12 -8.43
C ILE A 136 4.51 12.41 -9.79
N ASP A 137 4.94 13.44 -10.50
CA ASP A 137 4.32 13.77 -11.80
C ASP A 137 4.54 12.67 -12.84
N ALA A 138 5.74 12.07 -12.90
CA ALA A 138 6.01 10.93 -13.77
C ALA A 138 5.15 9.70 -13.40
N LEU A 139 4.96 9.44 -12.09
CA LEU A 139 4.06 8.38 -11.64
C LEU A 139 2.61 8.67 -12.07
N ILE A 140 2.15 9.92 -11.93
CA ILE A 140 0.81 10.33 -12.36
C ILE A 140 0.62 10.10 -13.86
N GLU A 141 1.58 10.52 -14.69
CA GLU A 141 1.53 10.29 -16.14
C GLU A 141 1.41 8.80 -16.49
N ILE A 142 2.18 7.95 -15.82
CA ILE A 142 2.09 6.48 -15.98
C ILE A 142 0.69 6.00 -15.61
N LEU A 143 0.14 6.43 -14.48
CA LEU A 143 -1.18 6.00 -14.02
C LEU A 143 -2.32 6.51 -14.92
N GLU A 144 -2.24 7.75 -15.39
CA GLU A 144 -3.17 8.33 -16.36
C GLU A 144 -3.21 7.51 -17.66
N SER A 145 -2.04 7.11 -18.18
CA SER A 145 -1.95 6.26 -19.38
C SER A 145 -2.55 4.84 -19.20
N ARG A 146 -2.82 4.43 -17.95
CA ARG A 146 -3.35 3.11 -17.60
C ARG A 146 -4.80 3.12 -17.15
N ARG A 147 -5.48 4.27 -17.12
CA ARG A 147 -6.89 4.36 -16.69
C ARG A 147 -7.77 3.30 -17.37
N GLY A 148 -8.75 2.81 -16.61
CA GLY A 148 -9.63 1.73 -17.08
C GLY A 148 -9.03 0.32 -17.04
N SER A 149 -7.72 0.16 -16.81
CA SER A 149 -7.10 -1.17 -16.67
C SER A 149 -7.73 -1.97 -15.53
N GLN A 150 -8.26 -3.14 -15.86
CA GLN A 150 -8.73 -4.12 -14.89
C GLN A 150 -7.65 -5.18 -14.68
N GLY A 151 -7.36 -5.53 -13.43
CA GLY A 151 -6.36 -6.56 -13.12
C GLY A 151 -4.91 -6.11 -13.25
N LEU A 152 -4.63 -4.80 -13.17
CA LEU A 152 -3.26 -4.29 -13.20
C LEU A 152 -2.55 -4.61 -11.89
N TYR A 153 -1.52 -5.45 -11.95
CA TYR A 153 -0.50 -5.59 -10.93
C TYR A 153 0.84 -5.20 -11.54
N MET A 154 1.37 -4.04 -11.14
CA MET A 154 2.57 -3.44 -11.74
C MET A 154 3.63 -3.14 -10.68
N GLY A 155 4.89 -3.43 -11.01
CA GLY A 155 6.05 -3.12 -10.20
C GLY A 155 7.30 -3.74 -10.83
N CYS A 156 8.42 -3.72 -10.12
CA CYS A 156 9.61 -4.47 -10.53
C CYS A 156 9.35 -5.98 -10.32
N MET A 157 8.81 -6.63 -11.34
CA MET A 157 8.41 -8.03 -11.26
C MET A 157 9.62 -8.96 -11.28
N LYS A 158 9.69 -9.85 -10.30
CA LYS A 158 10.72 -10.89 -10.17
C LYS A 158 10.09 -12.27 -10.13
N SER A 159 10.85 -13.25 -10.59
CA SER A 159 10.64 -14.68 -10.37
C SER A 159 12.01 -15.30 -10.11
N GLY A 160 12.06 -16.43 -9.41
CA GLY A 160 13.32 -17.09 -9.11
C GLY A 160 13.22 -18.02 -7.91
N SER A 161 14.34 -18.66 -7.60
CA SER A 161 14.43 -19.61 -6.50
C SER A 161 14.15 -18.95 -5.15
N VAL A 162 13.43 -19.67 -4.30
CA VAL A 162 13.24 -19.35 -2.90
C VAL A 162 14.59 -19.43 -2.19
N ILE A 163 14.84 -18.50 -1.27
CA ILE A 163 16.07 -18.51 -0.49
C ILE A 163 15.90 -19.55 0.63
N THR A 164 16.53 -20.71 0.46
CA THR A 164 16.42 -21.84 1.38
C THR A 164 17.58 -21.97 2.36
N GLU A 165 18.57 -21.07 2.27
CA GLU A 165 19.75 -21.10 3.12
C GLU A 165 19.50 -20.25 4.37
N GLU A 166 19.55 -20.89 5.54
CA GLU A 166 19.44 -20.20 6.83
C GLU A 166 20.51 -19.13 7.00
N GLY A 167 20.14 -17.99 7.59
CA GLY A 167 21.03 -16.85 7.82
C GLY A 167 21.22 -15.93 6.61
N LYS A 168 20.75 -16.29 5.41
CA LYS A 168 20.68 -15.34 4.29
C LYS A 168 19.51 -14.38 4.44
N GLN A 169 19.70 -13.16 3.92
CA GLN A 169 18.61 -12.19 3.82
C GLN A 169 17.47 -12.80 2.99
N TRP A 170 16.24 -12.69 3.51
CA TRP A 170 15.02 -13.25 2.92
C TRP A 170 14.92 -14.77 2.94
N TYR A 171 15.64 -15.45 3.84
CA TYR A 171 15.42 -16.87 4.11
C TYR A 171 13.93 -17.13 4.40
N GLU A 172 13.36 -18.10 3.68
CA GLU A 172 11.97 -18.51 3.81
C GLU A 172 11.91 -19.81 4.62
N PRO A 173 11.50 -19.79 5.91
CA PRO A 173 11.46 -21.00 6.75
C PRO A 173 10.48 -22.06 6.22
N GLU A 174 9.48 -21.65 5.43
CA GLU A 174 8.50 -22.55 4.83
C GLU A 174 8.77 -22.82 3.35
N TRP A 175 10.04 -22.77 2.92
CA TRP A 175 10.44 -22.91 1.51
C TRP A 175 9.93 -24.21 0.86
N TRP A 176 9.72 -25.25 1.67
CA TRP A 176 9.21 -26.55 1.24
C TRP A 176 7.76 -26.49 0.70
N LYS A 177 7.02 -25.41 1.00
CA LYS A 177 5.67 -25.18 0.46
C LYS A 177 5.65 -24.68 -0.99
N PHE A 178 6.80 -24.31 -1.55
CA PHE A 178 6.90 -23.74 -2.91
C PHE A 178 7.06 -24.80 -4.01
N GLY A 179 6.61 -26.03 -3.72
CA GLY A 179 6.69 -27.18 -4.63
C GLY A 179 8.14 -27.63 -4.90
N ASP A 180 8.26 -28.63 -5.78
CA ASP A 180 9.55 -29.26 -6.07
C ASP A 180 10.58 -28.29 -6.67
N SER A 181 10.11 -27.30 -7.43
CA SER A 181 10.99 -26.30 -8.06
C SER A 181 11.42 -25.18 -7.10
N LYS A 182 10.85 -25.10 -5.88
CA LYS A 182 11.18 -24.09 -4.86
C LYS A 182 11.31 -22.70 -5.45
N THR A 183 10.31 -22.28 -6.23
CA THR A 183 10.37 -21.03 -7.00
C THR A 183 9.25 -20.10 -6.54
N TYR A 184 9.57 -18.82 -6.32
CA TYR A 184 8.55 -17.82 -6.06
C TYR A 184 7.63 -17.65 -7.27
N PHE A 185 6.33 -17.50 -7.01
CA PHE A 185 5.42 -16.93 -8.00
C PHE A 185 5.92 -15.57 -8.48
N ARG A 186 5.53 -15.16 -9.69
CA ARG A 186 5.87 -13.83 -10.18
C ARG A 186 5.25 -12.77 -9.26
N HIS A 187 6.10 -11.97 -8.64
CA HIS A 187 5.70 -10.94 -7.67
C HIS A 187 6.51 -9.66 -7.89
N ALA A 188 5.99 -8.53 -7.43
CA ALA A 188 6.77 -7.30 -7.37
C ALA A 188 7.75 -7.39 -6.20
N SER A 189 9.05 -7.42 -6.49
CA SER A 189 10.12 -7.51 -5.47
C SER A 189 10.77 -6.15 -5.17
N GLY A 190 10.22 -5.08 -5.71
CA GLY A 190 10.77 -3.72 -5.57
C GLY A 190 10.10 -2.92 -4.46
N SER A 191 10.68 -1.74 -4.21
CA SER A 191 10.21 -0.77 -3.23
C SER A 191 8.86 -0.11 -3.56
N LEU A 192 8.26 -0.42 -4.71
CA LEU A 192 6.97 0.10 -5.14
C LEU A 192 6.21 -0.93 -5.95
N PHE A 193 4.90 -1.03 -5.70
CA PHE A 193 3.98 -1.71 -6.60
C PHE A 193 2.59 -1.08 -6.58
N ILE A 194 1.85 -1.32 -7.67
CA ILE A 194 0.58 -0.68 -8.01
C ILE A 194 -0.45 -1.78 -8.26
N LEU A 195 -1.63 -1.62 -7.66
CA LEU A 195 -2.79 -2.46 -7.92
C LEU A 195 -3.92 -1.61 -8.52
N SER A 196 -4.62 -2.13 -9.53
CA SER A 196 -5.90 -1.57 -9.95
C SER A 196 -6.98 -1.81 -8.89
N ASN A 197 -8.01 -0.97 -8.93
CA ASN A 197 -9.13 -0.99 -8.00
C ASN A 197 -9.72 -2.39 -7.76
N ASN A 198 -9.96 -3.17 -8.81
CA ASN A 198 -10.55 -4.50 -8.67
C ASN A 198 -9.63 -5.49 -7.93
N LEU A 199 -8.31 -5.40 -8.09
CA LEU A 199 -7.36 -6.23 -7.33
C LEU A 199 -7.29 -5.79 -5.87
N ALA A 200 -7.28 -4.49 -5.59
CA ALA A 200 -7.32 -3.99 -4.22
C ALA A 200 -8.63 -4.38 -3.51
N ARG A 201 -9.79 -4.26 -4.19
CA ARG A 201 -11.09 -4.74 -3.70
C ARG A 201 -11.09 -6.24 -3.42
N TYR A 202 -10.45 -7.04 -4.26
CA TYR A 202 -10.30 -8.48 -4.03
C TYR A 202 -9.57 -8.79 -2.72
N ILE A 203 -8.49 -8.06 -2.43
CA ILE A 203 -7.78 -8.19 -1.16
C ILE A 203 -8.74 -7.87 0.00
N ASN A 204 -9.54 -6.81 -0.12
CA ASN A 204 -10.48 -6.44 0.94
C ASN A 204 -11.57 -7.49 1.18
N THR A 205 -12.17 -8.04 0.12
CA THR A 205 -13.19 -9.09 0.22
C THR A 205 -12.64 -10.38 0.86
N ASN A 206 -11.35 -10.66 0.70
CA ASN A 206 -10.70 -11.88 1.20
C ASN A 206 -9.83 -11.59 2.43
N ARG A 207 -10.28 -10.67 3.29
CA ARG A 207 -9.59 -10.30 4.53
C ARG A 207 -9.56 -11.45 5.55
#